data_AF-A0AAF5DDN6-F1
#
_entry.id   AF-A0AAF5DDN6-F1
#
_cell.length_a   1.000
_cell.length_b   1.000
_cell.length_c   1.000
_cell.angle_alpha   90.00
_cell.angle_beta   90.00
_cell.angle_gamma   90.00
#
_symmetry.space_group_name_H-M   'P 1'
#
loop_
_entity.id
_entity.type
_entity.pdbx_description
1 polymer ?
#
loop_
_entity_poly.entity_id
_entity_poly.type
_entity_poly.pdbx_seq_one_letter_code
_entity_poly.pdbx_strand_id
1 'polypeptide(L)'
;MKRDDNYFDLDYVTEDEEKPGGKWGTNIIQITKIHSPISLIVCIIGILLGVIALIYPELHHKSLIHKELFQNYERIHQHQYKIIYKIICVSWIVFQTIHLVTIILSMFGLKTTKPGFLIPQLIVLLFLIGIQILLLCSLILLNIIGEKFDSIPVFLTIFFLTFNSTNAYALLYSYRILSDRWNEIKRILSEAKSVIVVHDLQKNNDNPLIVSSLLNKINLPVILGNFVIFLFTIIKRQYLLMIVTTPITFWHIWKVWKKPSQHNYNFYDSTTILRKNEGKKNIREWIIKGGYYSMLVIIYINEILSEKKIHG
;
A
#
# COMPACT_ATOMS: atom_id res chain seq x y z
N MET A 1 40.38 9.56 -39.24
CA MET A 1 40.08 8.22 -38.68
C MET A 1 38.90 8.41 -37.72
N LYS A 2 37.66 8.29 -38.23
CA LYS A 2 36.44 8.34 -37.39
C LYS A 2 36.28 6.96 -36.78
N ARG A 3 36.35 6.87 -35.45
CA ARG A 3 35.94 5.68 -34.71
C ARG A 3 34.75 6.11 -33.86
N ASP A 4 33.59 5.61 -34.25
CA ASP A 4 32.29 5.86 -33.64
C ASP A 4 32.16 5.03 -32.37
N ASP A 5 32.52 5.61 -31.22
CA ASP A 5 32.24 5.01 -29.91
C ASP A 5 30.89 5.56 -29.42
N ASN A 6 29.82 5.21 -30.14
CA ASN A 6 28.44 5.56 -29.81
C ASN A 6 27.61 4.30 -29.47
N TYR A 7 28.20 3.40 -28.69
CA TYR A 7 27.55 2.21 -28.16
C TYR A 7 27.62 2.29 -26.64
N PHE A 8 26.69 3.01 -26.00
CA PHE A 8 26.11 2.71 -24.68
C PHE A 8 25.12 3.81 -24.25
N ASP A 9 24.38 4.42 -25.16
CA ASP A 9 23.06 5.01 -24.83
C ASP A 9 22.05 3.87 -24.77
N LEU A 10 22.20 3.02 -23.75
CA LEU A 10 21.07 2.26 -23.24
C LEU A 10 20.24 3.30 -22.50
N ASP A 11 19.22 3.82 -23.17
CA ASP A 11 18.13 4.61 -22.58
C ASP A 11 17.62 3.87 -21.34
N TYR A 12 18.21 4.18 -20.19
CA TYR A 12 17.66 3.81 -18.91
C TYR A 12 16.37 4.60 -18.81
N VAL A 13 15.25 3.90 -18.95
CA VAL A 13 13.92 4.39 -18.56
C VAL A 13 14.10 5.05 -17.20
N THR A 14 13.95 6.37 -17.18
CA THR A 14 14.29 7.22 -16.06
C THR A 14 13.47 6.80 -14.85
N GLU A 15 14.14 6.44 -13.75
CA GLU A 15 13.50 6.01 -12.49
C GLU A 15 12.46 7.04 -11.98
N ASP A 16 12.53 8.29 -12.42
CA ASP A 16 11.58 9.36 -12.10
C ASP A 16 10.19 9.19 -12.71
N GLU A 17 10.08 8.47 -13.83
CA GLU A 17 8.80 8.18 -14.45
C GLU A 17 7.95 7.24 -13.58
N GLU A 18 8.59 6.29 -12.88
CA GLU A 18 7.95 5.33 -11.98
C GLU A 18 7.66 5.88 -10.56
N LYS A 19 8.24 7.02 -10.17
CA LYS A 19 8.09 7.57 -8.81
C LYS A 19 6.62 7.91 -8.46
N PRO A 20 6.23 7.88 -7.15
CA PRO A 20 4.88 8.21 -6.62
C PRO A 20 4.32 9.62 -6.93
N GLY A 21 4.10 9.96 -8.20
CA GLY A 21 3.73 11.29 -8.66
C GLY A 21 4.29 11.65 -10.04
N GLY A 22 5.16 10.80 -10.61
CA GLY A 22 5.56 10.89 -12.01
C GLY A 22 4.36 10.71 -12.96
N LYS A 23 4.60 10.97 -14.25
CA LYS A 23 3.59 10.85 -15.30
C LYS A 23 2.96 9.45 -15.29
N TRP A 24 3.77 8.39 -15.13
CA TRP A 24 3.26 7.02 -15.05
C TRP A 24 2.52 6.74 -13.75
N GLY A 25 3.03 7.21 -12.60
CA GLY A 25 2.34 7.00 -11.33
C GLY A 25 0.94 7.63 -11.30
N THR A 26 0.79 8.82 -11.91
CA THR A 26 -0.53 9.46 -12.07
C THR A 26 -1.40 8.70 -13.05
N ASN A 27 -0.84 8.28 -14.20
CA ASN A 27 -1.57 7.49 -15.20
C ASN A 27 -2.07 6.17 -14.62
N ILE A 28 -1.28 5.46 -13.82
CA ILE A 28 -1.66 4.18 -13.22
C ILE A 28 -2.83 4.36 -12.24
N ILE A 29 -2.79 5.39 -11.39
CA ILE A 29 -3.92 5.68 -10.50
C ILE A 29 -5.19 5.98 -11.31
N GLN A 30 -5.08 6.69 -12.44
CA GLN A 30 -6.22 6.93 -13.33
C GLN A 30 -6.71 5.64 -14.00
N ILE A 31 -5.81 4.76 -14.43
CA ILE A 31 -6.15 3.43 -14.96
C ILE A 31 -6.92 2.62 -13.91
N THR A 32 -6.46 2.59 -12.65
CA THR A 32 -7.20 1.92 -11.56
C THR A 32 -8.59 2.54 -11.33
N LYS A 33 -8.71 3.87 -11.43
CA LYS A 33 -10.00 4.57 -11.34
C LYS A 33 -10.95 4.26 -12.51
N ILE A 34 -10.43 3.95 -13.70
CA ILE A 34 -11.23 3.55 -14.86
C ILE A 34 -11.61 2.06 -14.77
N HIS A 35 -10.66 1.20 -14.39
CA HIS A 35 -10.92 -0.23 -14.21
C HIS A 35 -11.94 -0.51 -13.11
N SER A 36 -11.91 0.23 -11.99
CA SER A 36 -12.76 -0.07 -10.84
C SER A 36 -14.27 -0.03 -11.16
N PRO A 37 -14.83 1.03 -11.81
CA PRO A 37 -16.22 1.03 -12.26
C PRO A 37 -16.55 -0.09 -13.27
N ILE A 38 -15.64 -0.39 -14.20
CA ILE A 38 -15.86 -1.47 -15.18
C ILE A 38 -15.93 -2.82 -14.46
N SER A 39 -14.99 -3.10 -13.55
CA SER A 39 -14.99 -4.30 -12.71
C SER A 39 -16.25 -4.39 -11.85
N LEU A 40 -16.75 -3.26 -11.33
CA LEU A 40 -17.97 -3.19 -10.55
C LEU A 40 -19.19 -3.61 -11.38
N ILE A 41 -19.34 -3.08 -12.60
CA ILE A 41 -20.40 -3.47 -13.54
C ILE A 41 -20.30 -4.97 -13.88
N VAL A 42 -19.09 -5.45 -14.19
CA VAL A 42 -18.86 -6.87 -14.50
C VAL A 42 -19.24 -7.76 -13.31
N CYS A 43 -18.93 -7.37 -12.07
CA CYS A 43 -19.32 -8.14 -10.89
C CYS A 43 -20.84 -8.16 -10.70
N ILE A 44 -21.53 -7.02 -10.90
CA ILE A 44 -23.00 -6.97 -10.80
C ILE A 44 -23.65 -7.89 -11.85
N ILE A 45 -23.18 -7.83 -13.09
CA ILE A 45 -23.65 -8.73 -14.16
C ILE A 45 -23.35 -10.19 -13.79
N GLY A 46 -22.16 -10.48 -13.26
CA GLY A 46 -21.77 -11.82 -12.81
C GLY A 46 -22.67 -12.36 -11.69
N ILE A 47 -23.06 -11.52 -10.74
CA ILE A 47 -24.02 -11.87 -9.67
C ILE A 47 -25.40 -12.15 -10.27
N LEU A 48 -25.90 -11.27 -11.14
CA LEU A 48 -27.20 -11.44 -11.79
C LEU A 48 -27.25 -12.74 -12.60
N LEU A 49 -26.22 -13.04 -13.38
CA LEU A 49 -26.10 -14.30 -14.11
C LEU A 49 -26.06 -15.51 -13.17
N GLY A 50 -25.35 -15.40 -12.03
CA GLY A 50 -25.33 -16.44 -11.01
C GLY A 50 -26.71 -16.70 -10.39
N VAL A 51 -27.45 -15.64 -10.07
CA VAL A 51 -28.82 -15.72 -9.52
C VAL A 51 -29.77 -16.31 -10.55
N ILE A 52 -29.71 -15.86 -11.80
CA ILE A 52 -30.51 -16.42 -12.91
C ILE A 52 -30.22 -17.90 -13.08
N ALA A 53 -28.94 -18.32 -13.09
CA ALA A 53 -28.56 -19.72 -13.19
C ALA A 53 -29.07 -20.57 -12.01
N LEU A 54 -29.10 -20.00 -10.80
CA LEU A 54 -29.60 -20.70 -9.62
C LEU A 54 -31.14 -20.89 -9.63
N ILE A 55 -31.89 -19.89 -10.14
CA ILE A 55 -33.36 -19.92 -10.20
C ILE A 55 -33.85 -20.73 -11.40
N TYR A 56 -33.17 -20.63 -12.54
CA TYR A 56 -33.54 -21.21 -13.83
C TYR A 56 -32.49 -22.22 -14.32
N PRO A 57 -32.32 -23.37 -13.64
CA PRO A 57 -31.33 -24.38 -14.01
C PRO A 57 -31.54 -24.95 -15.41
N GLU A 58 -32.76 -24.87 -15.97
CA GLU A 58 -33.05 -25.31 -17.34
C GLU A 58 -32.27 -24.53 -18.41
N LEU A 59 -31.81 -23.31 -18.12
CA LEU A 59 -30.92 -22.57 -19.00
C LEU A 59 -29.57 -23.27 -19.14
N HIS A 60 -29.09 -23.86 -18.05
CA HIS A 60 -27.86 -24.66 -18.06
C HIS A 60 -28.04 -25.93 -18.88
N HIS A 61 -29.18 -26.63 -18.79
CA HIS A 61 -29.45 -27.81 -19.63
C HIS A 61 -29.47 -27.49 -21.14
N LYS A 62 -29.80 -26.25 -21.51
CA LYS A 62 -29.74 -25.79 -22.91
C LYS A 62 -28.33 -25.44 -23.35
N SER A 63 -27.42 -25.17 -22.41
CA SER A 63 -26.04 -24.78 -22.69
C SER A 63 -25.27 -25.88 -23.43
N LEU A 64 -24.35 -25.44 -24.26
CA LEU A 64 -23.49 -26.31 -25.05
C LEU A 64 -22.56 -27.11 -24.13
N ILE A 65 -22.01 -26.47 -23.11
CA ILE A 65 -21.18 -27.07 -22.06
C ILE A 65 -21.91 -28.22 -21.35
N HIS A 66 -23.18 -28.04 -20.99
CA HIS A 66 -23.95 -29.13 -20.37
C HIS A 66 -24.10 -30.32 -21.33
N LYS A 67 -24.50 -30.06 -22.58
CA LYS A 67 -24.74 -31.10 -23.59
C LYS A 67 -23.49 -31.92 -23.90
N GLU A 68 -22.33 -31.26 -23.95
CA GLU A 68 -21.07 -31.92 -24.30
C GLU A 68 -20.41 -32.59 -23.09
N LEU A 69 -20.27 -31.89 -21.96
CA LEU A 69 -19.45 -32.36 -20.84
C LEU A 69 -20.25 -33.06 -19.73
N PHE A 70 -21.48 -32.63 -19.48
CA PHE A 70 -22.19 -33.02 -18.26
C PHE A 70 -23.43 -33.86 -18.49
N GLN A 71 -23.93 -33.97 -19.72
CA GLN A 71 -25.17 -34.67 -20.02
C GLN A 71 -25.10 -36.15 -19.63
N ASN A 72 -23.98 -36.81 -19.93
CA ASN A 72 -23.79 -38.22 -19.57
C ASN A 72 -23.65 -38.40 -18.04
N TYR A 73 -22.90 -37.49 -17.39
CA TYR A 73 -22.71 -37.55 -15.94
C TYR A 73 -24.02 -37.32 -15.18
N GLU A 74 -24.86 -36.36 -15.60
CA GLU A 74 -26.17 -36.13 -14.96
C GLU A 74 -27.09 -37.34 -15.11
N ARG A 75 -27.07 -38.04 -16.26
CA ARG A 75 -27.88 -39.24 -16.47
C ARG A 75 -27.52 -40.36 -15.49
N ILE A 76 -26.23 -40.51 -15.17
CA ILE A 76 -25.73 -41.56 -14.27
C ILE A 76 -25.88 -41.13 -12.79
N HIS A 77 -25.61 -39.86 -12.48
CA HIS A 77 -25.52 -39.34 -11.11
C HIS A 77 -26.42 -38.13 -10.86
N GLN A 78 -27.71 -38.24 -11.18
CA GLN A 78 -28.65 -37.11 -11.21
C GLN A 78 -28.70 -36.29 -9.91
N HIS A 79 -28.78 -36.95 -8.76
CA HIS A 79 -28.88 -36.26 -7.46
C HIS A 79 -27.58 -35.52 -7.10
N GLN A 80 -26.42 -36.18 -7.29
CA GLN A 80 -25.11 -35.59 -7.01
C GLN A 80 -24.85 -34.40 -7.93
N TYR A 81 -25.18 -34.52 -9.21
CA TYR A 81 -25.04 -33.44 -10.18
C TYR A 81 -25.82 -32.18 -9.77
N LYS A 82 -27.09 -32.31 -9.38
CA LYS A 82 -27.91 -31.18 -8.93
C LYS A 82 -27.35 -30.49 -7.69
N ILE A 83 -26.78 -31.24 -6.75
CA ILE A 83 -26.13 -30.68 -5.57
C ILE A 83 -24.87 -29.91 -5.97
N ILE A 84 -23.99 -30.52 -6.76
CA ILE A 84 -22.73 -29.91 -7.21
C ILE A 84 -23.02 -28.63 -7.99
N TYR A 85 -23.98 -28.66 -8.92
CA TYR A 85 -24.40 -27.50 -9.69
C TYR A 85 -24.83 -26.33 -8.77
N LYS A 86 -25.70 -26.60 -7.79
CA LYS A 86 -26.12 -25.58 -6.82
C LYS A 86 -24.95 -25.03 -6.01
N ILE A 87 -24.04 -25.89 -5.54
CA ILE A 87 -22.85 -25.46 -4.80
C ILE A 87 -21.98 -24.55 -5.66
N ILE A 88 -21.78 -24.88 -6.95
CA ILE A 88 -21.01 -24.05 -7.88
C ILE A 88 -21.70 -22.69 -8.09
N CYS A 89 -23.00 -22.66 -8.34
CA CYS A 89 -23.74 -21.41 -8.52
C CYS A 89 -23.70 -20.51 -7.28
N VAL A 90 -23.92 -21.09 -6.09
CA VAL A 90 -23.84 -20.34 -4.82
C VAL A 90 -22.42 -19.84 -4.57
N SER A 91 -21.41 -20.68 -4.79
CA SER A 91 -20.00 -20.30 -4.62
C SER A 91 -19.61 -19.17 -5.57
N TRP A 92 -20.10 -19.20 -6.82
CA TRP A 92 -19.92 -18.13 -7.79
C TRP A 92 -20.54 -16.81 -7.31
N ILE A 93 -21.79 -16.82 -6.84
CA ILE A 93 -22.47 -15.63 -6.31
C ILE A 93 -21.71 -15.05 -5.11
N VAL A 94 -21.32 -15.90 -4.17
CA VAL A 94 -20.55 -15.49 -2.97
C VAL A 94 -19.22 -14.87 -3.38
N PHE A 95 -18.51 -15.51 -4.31
CA PHE A 95 -17.22 -15.03 -4.78
C PHE A 95 -17.33 -13.66 -5.49
N GLN A 96 -18.31 -13.49 -6.38
CA GLN A 96 -18.56 -12.21 -7.04
C GLN A 96 -19.01 -11.13 -6.05
N THR A 97 -19.75 -11.49 -5.00
CA THR A 97 -20.13 -10.57 -3.93
C THR A 97 -18.91 -10.11 -3.12
N ILE A 98 -18.00 -11.03 -2.76
CA ILE A 98 -16.73 -10.68 -2.10
C ILE A 98 -15.90 -9.77 -3.00
N HIS A 99 -15.81 -10.07 -4.29
CA HIS A 99 -15.09 -9.23 -5.24
C HIS A 99 -15.71 -7.83 -5.36
N LEU A 100 -17.04 -7.73 -5.44
CA LEU A 100 -17.77 -6.46 -5.44
C LEU A 100 -17.46 -5.61 -4.21
N VAL A 101 -17.52 -6.21 -3.01
CA VAL A 101 -17.19 -5.52 -1.75
C VAL A 101 -15.75 -5.03 -1.74
N THR A 102 -14.80 -5.86 -2.19
CA THR A 102 -13.39 -5.45 -2.23
C THR A 102 -13.11 -4.35 -3.26
N ILE A 103 -13.82 -4.30 -4.40
CA ILE A 103 -13.75 -3.17 -5.35
C ILE A 103 -14.22 -1.87 -4.68
N ILE A 104 -15.34 -1.90 -3.95
CA ILE A 104 -15.87 -0.73 -3.23
C ILE A 104 -14.85 -0.24 -2.18
N LEU A 105 -14.23 -1.18 -1.44
CA LEU A 105 -13.17 -0.85 -0.48
C LEU A 105 -11.96 -0.21 -1.17
N SER A 106 -11.50 -0.73 -2.29
CA SER A 106 -10.39 -0.15 -3.05
C SER A 106 -10.70 1.25 -3.58
N MET A 107 -11.92 1.49 -4.09
CA MET A 107 -12.36 2.83 -4.49
C MET A 107 -12.32 3.81 -3.30
N PHE A 108 -12.76 3.36 -2.12
CA PHE A 108 -12.66 4.15 -0.89
C PHE A 108 -11.20 4.37 -0.47
N GLY A 109 -10.34 3.36 -0.61
CA GLY A 109 -8.90 3.43 -0.35
C GLY A 109 -8.18 4.46 -1.23
N LEU A 110 -8.49 4.47 -2.53
CA LEU A 110 -7.98 5.44 -3.50
C LEU A 110 -8.41 6.86 -3.13
N LYS A 111 -9.67 7.06 -2.71
CA LYS A 111 -10.19 8.38 -2.29
C LYS A 111 -9.57 8.86 -0.97
N THR A 112 -9.36 7.96 -0.02
CA THR A 112 -8.80 8.30 1.31
C THR A 112 -7.29 8.21 1.40
N THR A 113 -6.61 7.88 0.29
CA THR A 113 -5.15 7.67 0.22
C THR A 113 -4.63 6.62 1.22
N LYS A 114 -5.48 5.66 1.59
CA LYS A 114 -5.13 4.60 2.54
C LYS A 114 -4.84 3.30 1.79
N PRO A 115 -3.55 2.90 1.66
CA PRO A 115 -3.15 1.76 0.84
C PRO A 115 -3.73 0.43 1.34
N GLY A 116 -3.97 0.29 2.64
CA GLY A 116 -4.47 -0.96 3.24
C GLY A 116 -5.82 -1.42 2.69
N PHE A 117 -6.64 -0.53 2.14
CA PHE A 117 -7.94 -0.89 1.54
C PHE A 117 -7.82 -1.55 0.16
N LEU A 118 -6.66 -1.46 -0.50
CA LEU A 118 -6.42 -2.08 -1.81
C LEU A 118 -6.02 -3.55 -1.69
N ILE A 119 -5.46 -3.95 -0.54
CA ILE A 119 -4.94 -5.30 -0.29
C ILE A 119 -6.02 -6.39 -0.48
N PRO A 120 -7.24 -6.26 0.06
CA PRO A 120 -8.26 -7.30 -0.09
C PRO A 120 -8.61 -7.59 -1.55
N GLN A 121 -8.76 -6.55 -2.39
CA GLN A 121 -9.07 -6.75 -3.80
C GLN A 121 -7.89 -7.40 -4.54
N LEU A 122 -6.65 -7.04 -4.20
CA LEU A 122 -5.46 -7.65 -4.80
C LEU A 122 -5.43 -9.17 -4.54
N ILE A 123 -5.76 -9.60 -3.32
CA ILE A 123 -5.85 -11.03 -2.95
C ILE A 123 -6.93 -11.74 -3.77
N VAL A 124 -8.12 -11.14 -3.88
CA VAL A 124 -9.24 -11.69 -4.66
C VAL A 124 -8.87 -11.81 -6.14
N LEU A 125 -8.20 -10.80 -6.72
CA LEU A 125 -7.76 -10.82 -8.11
C LEU A 125 -6.70 -11.88 -8.38
N LEU A 126 -5.73 -12.06 -7.47
CA LEU A 126 -4.74 -13.14 -7.60
C LEU A 126 -5.41 -14.52 -7.60
N PHE A 127 -6.40 -14.71 -6.73
CA PHE A 127 -7.17 -15.95 -6.69
C PHE A 127 -8.00 -16.17 -7.97
N LEU A 128 -8.66 -15.11 -8.49
CA LEU A 128 -9.39 -15.15 -9.76
C LEU A 128 -8.49 -15.52 -10.94
N ILE A 129 -7.34 -14.88 -11.04
CA ILE A 129 -6.34 -15.15 -12.08
C ILE A 129 -5.91 -16.62 -12.01
N GLY A 130 -5.65 -17.15 -10.81
CA GLY A 130 -5.33 -18.55 -10.61
C GLY A 130 -6.42 -19.50 -11.13
N ILE A 131 -7.68 -19.25 -10.78
CA ILE A 131 -8.83 -20.02 -11.28
C ILE A 131 -8.94 -19.94 -12.82
N GLN A 132 -8.73 -18.76 -13.40
CA GLN A 132 -8.84 -18.54 -14.84
C GLN A 132 -7.72 -19.22 -15.62
N ILE A 133 -6.50 -19.27 -15.08
CA ILE A 133 -5.39 -20.03 -15.68
C ILE A 133 -5.73 -21.52 -15.69
N LEU A 134 -6.22 -22.06 -14.55
CA LEU A 134 -6.64 -23.47 -14.47
C LEU A 134 -7.77 -23.77 -15.47
N LEU A 135 -8.77 -22.90 -15.54
CA LEU A 135 -9.86 -23.03 -16.52
C LEU A 135 -9.34 -23.01 -17.96
N LEU A 136 -8.45 -22.07 -18.30
CA LEU A 136 -7.87 -21.97 -19.63
C LEU A 136 -7.09 -23.24 -19.98
N CYS A 137 -6.27 -23.76 -19.05
CA CYS A 137 -5.54 -25.01 -19.25
C CYS A 137 -6.49 -26.19 -19.46
N SER A 138 -7.58 -26.29 -18.68
CA SER A 138 -8.60 -27.33 -18.86
C SER A 138 -9.30 -27.23 -20.21
N LEU A 139 -9.64 -26.03 -20.66
CA LEU A 139 -10.28 -25.81 -21.96
C LEU A 139 -9.33 -26.16 -23.13
N ILE A 140 -8.05 -25.80 -23.03
CA ILE A 140 -7.04 -26.18 -24.03
C ILE A 140 -6.87 -27.69 -24.08
N LEU A 141 -6.80 -28.36 -22.93
CA LEU A 141 -6.68 -29.81 -22.85
C LEU A 141 -7.89 -30.52 -23.49
N LEU A 142 -9.10 -30.05 -23.21
CA LEU A 142 -10.33 -30.58 -23.84
C LEU A 142 -10.30 -30.42 -25.36
N ASN A 143 -9.82 -29.27 -25.86
CA ASN A 143 -9.69 -29.03 -27.29
C ASN A 143 -8.66 -29.97 -27.96
N ILE A 144 -7.55 -30.30 -27.27
CA ILE A 144 -6.54 -31.24 -27.76
C ILE A 144 -7.07 -32.68 -27.83
N ILE A 145 -7.93 -33.08 -26.89
CA ILE A 145 -8.52 -34.44 -26.82
C ILE A 145 -9.49 -34.70 -28.00
N GLY A 146 -9.84 -33.67 -28.78
CA GLY A 146 -10.64 -33.81 -29.99
C GLY A 146 -12.14 -33.70 -29.74
N GLU A 147 -12.56 -33.21 -28.57
CA GLU A 147 -13.93 -32.75 -28.39
C GLU A 147 -14.15 -31.51 -29.26
N LYS A 148 -15.27 -31.45 -29.99
CA LYS A 148 -15.65 -30.28 -30.81
C LYS A 148 -16.05 -29.13 -29.89
N PHE A 149 -15.09 -28.55 -29.21
CA PHE A 149 -15.37 -27.50 -28.25
C PHE A 149 -15.58 -26.16 -28.96
N ASP A 150 -16.61 -25.42 -28.51
CA ASP A 150 -16.87 -24.06 -28.97
C ASP A 150 -15.67 -23.15 -28.64
N SER A 151 -15.18 -22.34 -29.57
CA SER A 151 -14.06 -21.44 -29.29
C SER A 151 -14.45 -20.29 -28.35
N ILE A 152 -15.76 -20.05 -28.17
CA ILE A 152 -16.29 -18.93 -27.37
C ILE A 152 -15.80 -18.95 -25.90
N PRO A 153 -15.87 -20.04 -25.12
CA PRO A 153 -15.41 -20.04 -23.73
C PRO A 153 -13.90 -19.84 -23.60
N VAL A 154 -13.10 -20.26 -24.59
CA VAL A 154 -11.65 -19.99 -24.62
C VAL A 154 -11.41 -18.49 -24.77
N PHE A 155 -12.04 -17.84 -25.76
CA PHE A 155 -11.94 -16.40 -25.96
C PHE A 155 -12.43 -15.61 -24.74
N LEU A 156 -13.54 -16.03 -24.14
CA LEU A 156 -14.10 -15.39 -22.95
C LEU A 156 -13.16 -15.52 -21.75
N THR A 157 -12.55 -16.70 -21.56
CA THR A 157 -11.59 -16.94 -20.48
C THR A 157 -10.33 -16.10 -20.66
N ILE A 158 -9.79 -16.02 -21.89
CA ILE A 158 -8.64 -15.17 -22.21
C ILE A 158 -8.97 -13.70 -21.94
N PHE A 159 -10.12 -13.23 -22.41
CA PHE A 159 -10.57 -11.84 -22.20
C PHE A 159 -10.61 -11.48 -20.71
N PHE A 160 -11.27 -12.30 -19.89
CA PHE A 160 -11.36 -12.03 -18.45
C PHE A 160 -10.03 -12.20 -17.72
N LEU A 161 -9.18 -13.13 -18.16
CA LEU A 161 -7.83 -13.29 -17.63
C LEU A 161 -7.01 -12.02 -17.88
N THR A 162 -6.97 -11.52 -19.12
CA THR A 162 -6.28 -10.27 -19.45
C THR A 162 -6.85 -9.10 -18.66
N PHE A 163 -8.18 -8.95 -18.60
CA PHE A 163 -8.83 -7.87 -17.85
C PHE A 163 -8.47 -7.88 -16.36
N ASN A 164 -8.53 -9.05 -15.72
CA ASN A 164 -8.18 -9.20 -14.31
C ASN A 164 -6.69 -9.00 -14.06
N SER A 165 -5.82 -9.47 -14.96
CA SER A 165 -4.37 -9.23 -14.88
C SER A 165 -4.03 -7.75 -15.00
N THR A 166 -4.61 -7.01 -15.94
CA THR A 166 -4.41 -5.56 -16.05
C THR A 166 -4.92 -4.83 -14.81
N ASN A 167 -6.08 -5.24 -14.28
CA ASN A 167 -6.61 -4.67 -13.05
C ASN A 167 -5.70 -4.94 -11.84
N ALA A 168 -5.21 -6.17 -11.69
CA ALA A 168 -4.30 -6.56 -10.60
C ALA A 168 -2.98 -5.79 -10.69
N TYR A 169 -2.42 -5.65 -11.90
CA TYR A 169 -1.23 -4.87 -12.15
C TYR A 169 -1.42 -3.40 -11.76
N ALA A 170 -2.48 -2.75 -12.26
CA ALA A 170 -2.77 -1.35 -11.95
C ALA A 170 -3.00 -1.14 -10.44
N LEU A 171 -3.69 -2.07 -9.78
CA LEU A 171 -3.96 -2.01 -8.35
C LEU A 171 -2.69 -2.19 -7.51
N LEU A 172 -1.80 -3.12 -7.89
CA LEU A 172 -0.52 -3.34 -7.22
C LEU A 172 0.39 -2.10 -7.28
N TYR A 173 0.48 -1.47 -8.45
CA TYR A 173 1.26 -0.23 -8.58
C TYR A 173 0.60 0.94 -7.84
N SER A 174 -0.73 1.08 -7.90
CA SER A 174 -1.46 2.06 -7.10
C SER A 174 -1.23 1.86 -5.60
N TYR A 175 -1.16 0.61 -5.13
CA TYR A 175 -0.81 0.29 -3.74
C TYR A 175 0.60 0.76 -3.37
N ARG A 176 1.61 0.50 -4.22
CA ARG A 176 2.99 0.97 -3.98
C ARG A 176 3.05 2.48 -3.83
N ILE A 177 2.47 3.20 -4.79
CA ILE A 177 2.42 4.68 -4.81
C ILE A 177 1.71 5.24 -3.56
N LEU A 178 0.56 4.65 -3.19
CA LEU A 178 -0.17 5.07 -1.99
C LEU A 178 0.56 4.72 -0.69
N SER A 179 1.27 3.59 -0.66
CA SER A 179 2.06 3.16 0.49
C SER A 179 3.17 4.17 0.79
N ASP A 180 3.89 4.62 -0.23
CA ASP A 180 4.95 5.61 -0.06
C ASP A 180 4.40 6.95 0.45
N ARG A 181 3.30 7.43 -0.15
CA ARG A 181 2.60 8.65 0.31
C ARG A 181 2.08 8.53 1.74
N TRP A 182 1.53 7.38 2.10
CA TRP A 182 1.00 7.13 3.44
C TRP A 182 2.10 7.13 4.51
N ASN A 183 3.27 6.57 4.18
CA ASN A 183 4.44 6.61 5.05
C ASN A 183 4.95 8.04 5.23
N GLU A 184 4.95 8.85 4.17
CA GLU A 184 5.34 10.26 4.23
C GLU A 184 4.36 11.09 5.08
N ILE A 185 3.04 10.89 4.91
CA ILE A 185 2.02 11.54 5.75
C ILE A 185 2.21 11.15 7.23
N LYS A 186 2.48 9.87 7.51
CA LYS A 186 2.77 9.42 8.88
C LYS A 186 4.02 10.09 9.45
N ARG A 187 5.06 10.28 8.64
CA ARG A 187 6.29 10.98 9.02
C ARG A 187 5.98 12.43 9.40
N ILE A 188 5.34 13.17 8.52
CA ILE A 188 4.93 14.57 8.76
C ILE A 188 4.02 14.69 9.99
N LEU A 189 3.05 13.79 10.15
CA LEU A 189 2.16 13.80 11.31
C LEU A 189 2.92 13.54 12.62
N SER A 190 3.92 12.65 12.60
CA SER A 190 4.75 12.38 13.77
C SER A 190 5.63 13.58 14.15
N GLU A 191 6.11 14.33 13.15
CA GLU A 191 6.84 15.58 13.34
C GLU A 191 5.92 16.70 13.86
N ALA A 192 4.73 16.88 13.27
CA ALA A 192 3.76 17.89 13.72
C ALA A 192 3.26 17.62 15.15
N LYS A 193 3.08 16.35 15.52
CA LYS A 193 2.75 15.95 16.89
C LYS A 193 3.81 16.42 17.89
N SER A 194 5.09 16.46 17.49
CA SER A 194 6.14 17.01 18.36
C SER A 194 5.94 18.50 18.65
N VAL A 195 5.50 19.28 17.65
CA VAL A 195 5.23 20.73 17.79
C VAL A 195 4.01 21.01 18.67
N ILE A 196 2.91 20.28 18.48
CA ILE A 196 1.70 20.41 19.31
C ILE A 196 2.02 20.14 20.77
N VAL A 197 2.88 19.15 21.05
CA VAL A 197 3.27 18.88 22.43
C VAL A 197 4.14 19.99 23.01
N VAL A 198 5.02 20.64 22.24
CA VAL A 198 5.75 21.83 22.73
C VAL A 198 4.75 22.90 23.19
N HIS A 199 3.67 23.11 22.44
CA HIS A 199 2.60 24.04 22.83
C HIS A 199 1.85 23.56 24.09
N ASP A 200 1.49 22.29 24.20
CA ASP A 200 0.83 21.75 25.41
C ASP A 200 1.73 21.80 26.66
N LEU A 201 3.04 21.64 26.50
CA LEU A 201 4.02 21.80 27.58
C LEU A 201 4.11 23.26 28.05
N GLN A 202 4.02 24.22 27.14
CA GLN A 202 3.95 25.64 27.49
C GLN A 202 2.68 25.97 28.28
N LYS A 203 1.55 25.38 27.89
CA LYS A 203 0.25 25.56 28.57
C LYS A 203 0.22 24.93 29.97
N ASN A 204 0.78 23.73 30.13
CA ASN A 204 0.73 22.97 31.37
C ASN A 204 1.95 23.18 32.30
N ASN A 205 2.65 24.32 32.19
CA ASN A 205 3.92 24.54 32.91
C ASN A 205 3.78 24.43 34.44
N ASP A 206 2.58 24.62 34.98
CA ASP A 206 2.33 24.65 36.43
C ASP A 206 2.42 23.27 37.10
N ASN A 207 2.24 22.16 36.35
CA ASN A 207 2.27 20.81 36.92
C ASN A 207 3.54 20.02 36.53
N PRO A 208 4.55 19.92 37.42
CA PRO A 208 5.82 19.26 37.10
C PRO A 208 5.69 17.77 36.77
N LEU A 209 4.70 17.08 37.35
CA LEU A 209 4.48 15.64 37.13
C LEU A 209 3.96 15.39 35.70
N ILE A 210 3.03 16.22 35.23
CA ILE A 210 2.48 16.12 33.88
C ILE A 210 3.57 16.47 32.83
N VAL A 211 4.32 17.56 33.04
CA VAL A 211 5.38 17.97 32.12
C VAL A 211 6.48 16.91 32.05
N SER A 212 6.96 16.40 33.18
CA SER A 212 8.03 15.37 33.18
C SER A 212 7.59 14.05 32.54
N SER A 213 6.37 13.59 32.82
CA SER A 213 5.82 12.36 32.21
C SER A 213 5.63 12.51 30.68
N LEU A 214 5.07 13.63 30.21
CA LEU A 214 4.95 13.94 28.77
C LEU A 214 6.31 13.96 28.09
N LEU A 215 7.28 14.66 28.67
CA LEU A 215 8.62 14.76 28.12
C LEU A 215 9.34 13.42 28.06
N ASN A 216 9.24 12.59 29.10
CA ASN A 216 9.83 11.24 29.12
C ASN A 216 9.20 10.33 28.05
N LYS A 217 7.86 10.37 27.92
CA LYS A 217 7.11 9.58 26.93
C LYS A 217 7.50 9.91 25.49
N ILE A 218 7.88 11.15 25.20
CA ILE A 218 8.18 11.62 23.84
C ILE A 218 9.68 11.56 23.53
N ASN A 219 10.54 11.83 24.51
CA ASN A 219 11.97 11.85 24.27
C ASN A 219 12.50 10.48 23.82
N LEU A 220 11.90 9.38 24.30
CA LEU A 220 12.28 8.03 23.89
C LEU A 220 12.05 7.76 22.39
N PRO A 221 10.84 7.94 21.81
CA PRO A 221 10.65 7.76 20.37
C PRO A 221 11.42 8.77 19.52
N VAL A 222 11.65 10.01 20.00
CA VAL A 222 12.48 10.99 19.27
C VAL A 222 13.94 10.54 19.20
N ILE A 223 14.50 10.02 20.31
CA ILE A 223 15.85 9.44 20.31
C ILE A 223 15.93 8.28 19.30
N LEU A 224 14.99 7.34 19.38
CA LEU A 224 14.97 6.17 18.49
C LEU A 224 14.83 6.57 17.02
N GLY A 225 13.89 7.48 16.70
CA GLY A 225 13.69 8.00 15.36
C GLY A 225 14.92 8.71 14.81
N ASN A 226 15.60 9.50 15.63
CA ASN A 226 16.84 10.17 15.24
C ASN A 226 17.95 9.17 14.88
N PHE A 227 18.13 8.09 15.66
CA PHE A 227 19.08 7.04 15.33
C PHE A 227 18.75 6.35 14.01
N VAL A 228 17.46 6.09 13.75
CA VAL A 228 17.01 5.52 12.47
C VAL A 228 17.35 6.47 11.31
N ILE A 229 17.03 7.77 11.42
CA ILE A 229 17.37 8.78 10.40
C ILE A 229 18.88 8.85 10.17
N PHE A 230 19.67 8.84 11.24
CA PHE A 230 21.13 8.86 11.15
C PHE A 230 21.68 7.63 10.42
N LEU A 231 21.17 6.42 10.73
CA LEU A 231 21.53 5.19 10.03
C LEU A 231 21.15 5.25 8.54
N PHE A 232 19.94 5.72 8.21
CA PHE A 232 19.53 5.91 6.82
C PHE A 232 20.45 6.87 6.06
N THR A 233 20.86 7.96 6.70
CA THR A 233 21.76 8.96 6.11
C THR A 233 23.14 8.37 5.79
N ILE A 234 23.67 7.50 6.67
CA ILE A 234 24.92 6.77 6.44
C ILE A 234 24.77 5.80 5.27
N ILE A 235 23.70 5.00 5.24
CA ILE A 235 23.44 4.02 4.17
C ILE A 235 23.33 4.72 2.82
N LYS A 236 22.65 5.87 2.76
CA LYS A 236 22.44 6.65 1.54
C LYS A 236 23.63 7.55 1.17
N ARG A 237 24.70 7.61 1.98
CA ARG A 237 25.87 8.48 1.77
C ARG A 237 25.53 9.97 1.56
N GLN A 238 24.46 10.46 2.19
CA GLN A 238 24.03 11.85 2.11
C GLN A 238 24.89 12.73 3.04
N TYR A 239 26.10 13.11 2.60
CA TYR A 239 27.10 13.78 3.44
C TYR A 239 26.61 15.11 4.05
N LEU A 240 25.84 15.91 3.32
CA LEU A 240 25.32 17.19 3.81
C LEU A 240 24.33 16.97 4.97
N LEU A 241 23.41 16.01 4.80
CA LEU A 241 22.47 15.61 5.83
C LEU A 241 23.19 14.95 7.02
N MET A 242 24.29 14.24 6.78
CA MET A 242 25.11 13.64 7.83
C MET A 242 25.76 14.69 8.72
N ILE A 243 26.29 15.77 8.15
CA ILE A 243 26.85 16.90 8.91
C ILE A 243 25.77 17.52 9.80
N VAL A 244 24.55 17.64 9.29
CA VAL A 244 23.41 18.19 10.03
C VAL A 244 22.93 17.23 11.13
N THR A 245 22.86 15.92 10.87
CA THR A 245 22.38 14.88 11.83
C THR A 245 23.40 14.44 12.88
N THR A 246 24.70 14.66 12.66
CA THR A 246 25.74 14.23 13.60
C THR A 246 25.66 14.94 14.96
N PRO A 247 25.57 16.28 15.06
CA PRO A 247 25.52 16.98 16.34
C PRO A 247 24.32 16.58 17.22
N ILE A 248 23.14 16.40 16.62
CA ILE A 248 21.94 16.01 17.37
C ILE A 248 22.01 14.55 17.84
N THR A 249 22.60 13.67 17.03
CA THR A 249 22.83 12.27 17.41
C THR A 249 23.80 12.19 18.58
N PHE A 250 24.88 12.97 18.54
CA PHE A 250 25.81 13.08 19.66
C PHE A 250 25.14 13.64 20.92
N TRP A 251 24.27 14.65 20.78
CA TRP A 251 23.47 15.17 21.89
C TRP A 251 22.56 14.09 22.51
N HIS A 252 21.91 13.27 21.68
CA HIS A 252 21.08 12.17 22.17
C HIS A 252 21.90 11.10 22.89
N ILE A 253 23.07 10.71 22.37
CA ILE A 253 24.01 9.79 23.05
C ILE A 253 24.42 10.37 24.41
N TRP A 254 24.84 11.63 24.43
CA TRP A 254 25.23 12.32 25.65
C TRP A 254 24.09 12.36 26.69
N LYS A 255 22.85 12.59 26.24
CA LYS A 255 21.67 12.62 27.10
C LYS A 255 21.30 11.24 27.65
N VAL A 256 21.51 10.18 26.88
CA VAL A 256 21.38 8.79 27.35
C VAL A 256 22.45 8.47 28.38
N TRP A 257 23.68 8.94 28.21
CA TRP A 257 24.76 8.73 29.18
C TRP A 257 24.58 9.53 30.47
N LYS A 258 24.11 10.78 30.39
CA LYS A 258 23.84 11.64 31.56
C LYS A 258 22.44 11.48 32.15
N LYS A 259 21.80 10.33 31.96
CA LYS A 259 20.50 10.05 32.60
C LYS A 259 20.61 10.19 34.13
N PRO A 260 19.60 10.79 34.81
CA PRO A 260 19.64 11.01 36.26
C PRO A 260 19.64 9.71 37.07
N SER A 261 19.13 8.60 36.51
CA SER A 261 19.21 7.26 37.09
C SER A 261 19.49 6.25 35.99
N GLN A 262 20.41 5.32 36.22
CA GLN A 262 20.68 4.23 35.27
C GLN A 262 19.54 3.20 35.21
N HIS A 263 18.75 3.07 36.27
CA HIS A 263 17.67 2.08 36.37
C HIS A 263 16.33 2.59 35.84
N ASN A 264 16.14 3.90 35.74
CA ASN A 264 14.90 4.49 35.23
C ASN A 264 15.06 4.99 33.79
N TYR A 265 14.07 4.72 32.94
CA TYR A 265 14.01 5.24 31.56
C TYR A 265 13.69 6.74 31.47
N ASN A 266 13.51 7.40 32.62
CA ASN A 266 13.14 8.81 32.69
C ASN A 266 14.38 9.70 32.53
N PHE A 267 14.36 10.55 31.50
CA PHE A 267 15.38 11.55 31.22
C PHE A 267 15.13 12.87 31.98
N TYR A 268 13.88 13.12 32.36
CA TYR A 268 13.45 14.31 33.08
C TYR A 268 12.84 13.91 34.41
N ASP A 269 13.34 14.50 35.49
CA ASP A 269 12.79 14.31 36.83
C ASP A 269 11.82 15.46 37.18
N SER A 270 10.64 15.09 37.64
CA SER A 270 9.61 16.00 38.16
C SER A 270 10.14 16.99 39.22
N THR A 271 11.12 16.60 40.04
CA THR A 271 11.64 17.47 41.12
C THR A 271 12.57 18.59 40.63
N THR A 272 13.16 18.41 39.45
CA THR A 272 14.15 19.34 38.90
C THR A 272 13.62 20.11 37.70
N ILE A 273 12.57 19.61 37.03
CA ILE A 273 12.09 20.12 35.74
C ILE A 273 11.64 21.60 35.77
N LEU A 274 11.04 22.06 36.87
CA LEU A 274 10.57 23.45 37.03
C LEU A 274 11.60 24.37 37.68
N ARG A 275 12.81 23.89 38.02
CA ARG A 275 13.88 24.78 38.50
C ARG A 275 14.21 25.77 37.40
N LYS A 276 14.22 27.08 37.71
CA LYS A 276 14.34 28.18 36.74
C LYS A 276 15.44 27.97 35.68
N ASN A 277 16.59 27.42 36.07
CA ASN A 277 17.70 27.15 35.16
C ASN A 277 17.47 25.89 34.30
N GLU A 278 16.93 24.82 34.86
CA GLU A 278 16.71 23.56 34.13
C GLU A 278 15.49 23.65 33.21
N GLY A 279 14.41 24.32 33.64
CA GLY A 279 13.23 24.57 32.81
C GLY A 279 13.57 25.36 31.54
N LYS A 280 14.34 26.46 31.68
CA LYS A 280 14.84 27.23 30.53
C LYS A 280 15.71 26.40 29.59
N LYS A 281 16.58 25.56 30.15
CA LYS A 281 17.46 24.67 29.37
C LYS A 281 16.66 23.62 28.61
N ASN A 282 15.65 23.02 29.25
CA ASN A 282 14.76 22.04 28.63
C ASN A 282 13.94 22.66 27.50
N ILE A 283 13.33 23.82 27.72
CA ILE A 283 12.59 24.55 26.67
C ILE A 283 13.51 24.87 25.49
N ARG A 284 14.71 25.39 25.76
CA ARG A 284 15.70 25.69 24.72
C ARG A 284 16.08 24.45 23.92
N GLU A 285 16.27 23.31 24.58
CA GLU A 285 16.56 22.04 23.91
C GLU A 285 15.45 21.64 22.93
N TRP A 286 14.18 21.73 23.34
CA TRP A 286 13.05 21.37 22.48
C TRP A 286 12.84 22.36 21.33
N ILE A 287 13.11 23.65 21.54
CA ILE A 287 13.10 24.64 20.45
C ILE A 287 14.19 24.32 19.42
N ILE A 288 15.40 24.00 19.87
CA ILE A 288 16.51 23.63 18.99
C ILE A 288 16.17 22.35 18.22
N LYS A 289 15.65 21.32 18.90
CA LYS A 289 15.20 20.08 18.26
C LYS A 289 14.07 20.33 17.25
N GLY A 290 13.07 21.15 17.61
CA GLY A 290 11.97 21.50 16.73
C GLY A 290 12.43 22.23 15.47
N GLY A 291 13.29 23.24 15.63
CA GLY A 291 13.90 23.96 14.49
C GLY A 291 14.74 23.03 13.62
N TYR A 292 15.50 22.14 14.24
CA TYR A 292 16.29 21.12 13.56
C TYR A 292 15.44 20.15 12.73
N TYR A 293 14.42 19.52 13.32
CA TYR A 293 13.55 18.61 12.58
C TYR A 293 12.77 19.34 11.49
N SER A 294 12.39 20.61 11.72
CA SER A 294 11.80 21.45 10.68
C SER A 294 12.77 21.71 9.51
N MET A 295 14.05 21.95 9.81
CA MET A 295 15.09 22.09 8.79
C MET A 295 15.31 20.78 8.03
N LEU A 296 15.33 19.63 8.70
CA LEU A 296 15.38 18.32 8.02
C LEU A 296 14.21 18.14 7.08
N VAL A 297 12.99 18.50 7.51
CA VAL A 297 11.80 18.45 6.64
C VAL A 297 12.00 19.33 5.41
N ILE A 298 12.50 20.55 5.57
CA ILE A 298 12.79 21.45 4.44
C ILE A 298 13.86 20.86 3.52
N ILE A 299 14.94 20.30 4.06
CA ILE A 299 16.01 19.69 3.26
C ILE A 299 15.47 18.49 2.49
N TYR A 300 14.73 17.59 3.14
CA TYR A 300 14.13 16.43 2.47
C TYR A 300 13.10 16.86 1.42
N ILE A 301 12.24 17.84 1.72
CA ILE A 301 11.32 18.40 0.73
C ILE A 301 12.10 19.01 -0.43
N ASN A 302 13.15 19.78 -0.16
CA ASN A 302 13.98 20.40 -1.19
C ASN A 302 14.74 19.36 -2.02
N GLU A 303 15.22 18.27 -1.42
CA GLU A 303 15.86 17.16 -2.14
C GLU A 303 14.85 16.48 -3.07
N ILE A 304 13.65 16.18 -2.55
CA ILE A 304 12.51 15.68 -3.34
C ILE A 304 12.13 16.66 -4.47
N LEU A 305 12.20 17.97 -4.24
CA LEU A 305 11.87 19.00 -5.24
C LEU A 305 13.03 19.28 -6.21
N SER A 306 14.29 19.14 -5.79
CA SER A 306 15.47 19.35 -6.64
C SER A 306 15.67 18.17 -7.57
N GLU A 307 15.40 16.94 -7.11
CA GLU A 307 15.30 15.77 -7.99
C GLU A 307 14.27 16.02 -9.11
N LYS A 308 13.09 16.61 -8.79
CA LYS A 308 12.09 17.00 -9.80
C LYS A 308 12.58 18.03 -10.81
N LYS A 309 13.55 18.88 -10.47
CA LYS A 309 14.01 20.00 -11.30
C LYS A 309 15.21 19.65 -12.17
N ILE A 310 16.00 18.65 -11.76
CA ILE A 310 17.13 18.15 -12.56
C ILE A 310 16.64 17.16 -13.63
N HIS A 311 15.50 16.50 -13.41
CA HIS A 311 14.94 15.48 -14.33
C HIS A 311 13.62 15.86 -15.00
N GLY A 312 13.13 17.10 -14.86
CA GLY A 312 11.99 17.64 -15.61
C GLY A 312 12.46 18.57 -16.72
#